data_AF-A0A841RMZ4-F1
#
_entry.id   AF-A0A841RMZ4-F1
#
_cell.length_a   1.000
_cell.length_b   1.000
_cell.length_c   1.000
_cell.angle_alpha   90.00
_cell.angle_beta   90.00
_cell.angle_gamma   90.00
#
_symmetry.space_group_name_H-M   'P 1'
#
loop_
_entity.id
_entity.type
_entity.pdbx_description
1 polymer ?
#
loop_
_entity_poly.entity_id
_entity_poly.type
_entity_poly.pdbx_seq_one_letter_code
_entity_poly.pdbx_strand_id
1 'polypeptide(L)' 'MYGPYDEYDGESSRIADKIEQDMSKEEIADIIAKEFTRSFNCDYTREECMDPAGEIHDYLVSQV' A
#
# COMPACT_ATOMS: atom_id res chain seq x y z
N MET A 1 -3.14 6.67 -25.17
CA MET A 1 -2.58 7.68 -24.26
C MET A 1 -3.12 7.33 -22.89
N TYR A 2 -2.32 6.63 -22.08
CA TYR A 2 -2.69 6.33 -20.70
C TYR A 2 -2.54 7.62 -19.91
N GLY A 3 -3.62 8.07 -19.26
CA GLY A 3 -3.62 9.32 -18.50
C GLY A 3 -2.77 9.19 -17.22
N PRO A 4 -2.43 10.30 -16.56
CA PRO A 4 -1.64 10.31 -15.32
C PRO A 4 -2.28 9.57 -14.13
N TYR A 5 -3.46 8.98 -14.33
CA TYR A 5 -4.22 8.21 -13.33
C TYR A 5 -3.98 6.69 -13.40
N ASP A 6 -3.27 6.18 -14.41
CA ASP A 6 -2.96 4.74 -14.59
C ASP A 6 -1.57 4.37 -14.02
N GLU A 7 -0.76 5.36 -13.61
CA GLU A 7 0.65 5.12 -13.27
C GLU A 7 0.85 4.18 -12.06
N TYR A 8 -0.18 3.99 -11.22
CA TYR A 8 -0.10 3.20 -9.98
C TYR A 8 -1.20 2.14 -9.85
N ASP A 9 -2.01 1.90 -10.90
CA ASP A 9 -3.16 0.98 -10.82
C ASP A 9 -2.70 -0.47 -10.57
N GLY A 10 -1.57 -0.86 -11.17
CA GLY A 10 -0.99 -2.19 -11.00
C GLY A 10 -0.50 -2.43 -9.57
N GLU A 11 0.19 -1.45 -8.99
CA GLU A 11 0.75 -1.49 -7.63
C GLU A 11 -0.38 -1.47 -6.61
N SER A 12 -1.34 -0.56 -6.79
CA SER A 12 -2.51 -0.41 -5.94
C SER A 12 -3.34 -1.69 -5.89
N SER A 13 -3.57 -2.34 -7.04
CA SER A 13 -4.26 -3.63 -7.09
C SER A 13 -3.49 -4.72 -6.33
N ARG A 14 -2.17 -4.81 -6.53
CA ARG A 14 -1.34 -5.81 -5.83
C ARG A 14 -1.27 -5.59 -4.33
N ILE A 15 -1.32 -4.34 -3.89
CA ILE A 15 -1.39 -3.97 -2.47
C ILE A 15 -2.77 -4.38 -1.92
N ALA A 16 -3.85 -3.97 -2.59
CA ALA A 16 -5.22 -4.29 -2.17
C ALA A 16 -5.46 -5.81 -2.07
N ASP A 17 -4.95 -6.60 -3.03
CA ASP A 17 -5.07 -8.06 -3.04
C ASP A 17 -4.36 -8.75 -1.85
N LYS A 18 -3.44 -8.05 -1.18
CA LYS A 18 -2.62 -8.57 -0.07
C LYS A 18 -3.07 -8.10 1.31
N ILE A 19 -3.96 -7.12 1.37
CA ILE A 19 -4.40 -6.52 2.63
C ILE A 19 -5.58 -7.33 3.18
N GLU A 20 -5.45 -7.79 4.42
CA GLU A 20 -6.47 -8.52 5.16
C GLU A 20 -7.00 -7.66 6.33
N GLN A 21 -8.23 -7.95 6.77
CA GLN A 21 -9.01 -7.13 7.71
C GLN A 21 -8.35 -6.96 9.09
N ASP A 22 -7.54 -7.93 9.52
CA ASP A 22 -6.89 -8.00 10.84
C ASP A 22 -5.41 -7.61 10.80
N MET A 23 -4.90 -7.14 9.65
CA MET A 23 -3.53 -6.68 9.54
C MET A 23 -3.28 -5.40 10.32
N SER A 24 -2.13 -5.35 10.98
CA SER A 24 -1.61 -4.15 11.62
C SER A 24 -1.16 -3.09 10.61
N LYS A 25 -1.03 -1.84 11.07
CA LYS A 25 -0.49 -0.73 10.27
C LYS A 25 0.92 -1.06 9.75
N GLU A 26 1.74 -1.72 10.58
CA GLU A 26 3.11 -2.09 10.25
C GLU A 26 3.16 -3.15 9.14
N GLU A 27 2.26 -4.14 9.16
CA GLU A 27 2.16 -5.17 8.12
C GLU A 27 1.69 -4.57 6.79
N ILE A 28 0.72 -3.66 6.82
CA ILE A 28 0.25 -2.92 5.65
C ILE A 28 1.38 -2.06 5.07
N ALA A 29 2.14 -1.35 5.91
CA ALA A 29 3.28 -0.54 5.49
C ALA A 29 4.39 -1.38 4.84
N ASP A 30 4.67 -2.56 5.38
CA ASP A 30 5.63 -3.50 4.78
C ASP A 30 5.18 -3.98 3.40
N ILE A 31 3.87 -4.17 3.16
CA ILE A 31 3.32 -4.54 1.86
C ILE A 31 3.50 -3.41 0.86
N ILE A 32 3.14 -2.19 1.23
CA ILE A 32 3.28 -0.99 0.38
C ILE A 32 4.75 -0.81 -0.02
N ALA A 33 5.65 -0.83 0.98
CA ALA A 33 7.08 -0.66 0.77
C ALA A 33 7.64 -1.71 -0.21
N LYS A 34 7.26 -2.98 -0.06
CA LYS A 34 7.70 -4.07 -0.95
C LYS A 34 7.20 -3.88 -2.38
N GLU A 35 5.93 -3.55 -2.57
CA GLU A 35 5.37 -3.38 -3.92
C GLU A 35 5.92 -2.14 -4.63
N PHE A 36 6.10 -1.03 -3.91
CA PHE A 36 6.65 0.18 -4.49
C PHE A 36 8.15 0.02 -4.78
N THR A 37 8.90 -0.63 -3.88
CA THR A 37 10.32 -0.93 -4.14
C THR A 37 10.50 -1.79 -5.39
N ARG A 38 9.64 -2.82 -5.54
CA ARG A 38 9.63 -3.68 -6.73
C ARG A 38 9.31 -2.90 -8.02
N SER A 39 8.41 -1.94 -7.95
CA SER A 39 7.85 -1.30 -9.15
C SER A 39 8.66 -0.09 -9.60
N PHE A 40 9.26 0.63 -8.67
CA PHE A 40 10.03 1.86 -8.93
C PHE A 40 11.54 1.68 -8.83
N ASN A 41 12.02 0.49 -8.45
CA ASN A 41 13.45 0.19 -8.25
C ASN A 41 14.12 1.24 -7.33
N CYS A 42 13.40 1.62 -6.27
CA CYS A 42 13.78 2.59 -5.26
C CYS A 42 13.52 1.96 -3.89
N ASP A 43 14.43 2.08 -2.93
CA ASP A 43 14.29 1.42 -1.62
C ASP A 43 13.32 2.21 -0.73
N TYR A 44 12.03 1.88 -0.82
CA TYR A 44 11.02 2.39 0.11
C TYR A 44 11.06 1.60 1.40
N THR A 45 11.09 2.30 2.53
CA THR A 45 11.08 1.70 3.85
C THR A 45 9.67 1.63 4.44
N ARG A 46 9.47 0.71 5.38
CA ARG A 46 8.23 0.63 6.19
C ARG A 46 7.88 1.99 6.82
N GLU A 47 8.87 2.70 7.36
CA GLU A 47 8.66 3.97 8.04
C GLU A 47 8.11 5.05 7.09
N GLU A 48 8.61 5.10 5.86
CA GLU A 48 8.11 6.01 4.81
C GLU A 48 6.70 5.66 4.33
N CYS A 49 6.27 4.42 4.53
CA CYS A 49 4.95 3.92 4.14
C CYS A 49 3.93 3.90 5.30
N MET A 50 4.27 4.40 6.49
CA MET A 50 3.37 4.39 7.65
C MET A 50 2.14 5.29 7.46
N ASP A 51 2.30 6.44 6.81
CA ASP A 51 1.19 7.36 6.56
C ASP A 51 0.08 6.72 5.70
N PRO A 52 0.36 6.20 4.49
CA PRO A 52 -0.67 5.53 3.69
C PRO A 52 -1.18 4.23 4.36
N ALA A 53 -0.33 3.51 5.08
CA ALA A 53 -0.77 2.33 5.83
C ALA A 53 -1.76 2.67 6.95
N GLY A 54 -1.56 3.83 7.60
CA GLY A 54 -2.48 4.36 8.58
C GLY A 54 -3.86 4.62 8.01
N GLU A 55 -3.94 5.25 6.83
CA GLU A 55 -5.22 5.52 6.16
C GLU A 55 -5.97 4.23 5.81
N ILE A 56 -5.27 3.23 5.28
CA ILE A 56 -5.88 1.94 4.93
C ILE A 56 -6.36 1.21 6.18
N HIS A 57 -5.54 1.13 7.22
CA HIS A 57 -5.94 0.49 8.48
C HIS A 57 -7.15 1.18 9.11
N ASP A 58 -7.16 2.51 9.15
CA ASP A 58 -8.28 3.27 9.72
C ASP A 58 -9.57 3.03 8.90
N TYR A 59 -9.45 2.90 7.57
CA TYR A 59 -10.54 2.46 6.72
C TYR A 59 -11.02 1.05 7.09
N LEU A 60 -10.12 0.06 7.21
CA LEU A 60 -10.48 -1.32 7.57
C LEU A 60 -11.23 -1.36 8.91
N VAL A 61 -10.72 -0.68 9.93
CA VAL A 61 -11.37 -0.61 11.26
C VAL A 61 -12.75 0.05 11.20
N SER A 62 -12.94 1.03 10.31
CA SER A 62 -14.24 1.71 10.16
C SER A 62 -15.35 0.85 9.52
N GLN A 63 -14.99 -0.28 8.90
CA GLN A 63 -15.96 -1.20 8.28
C GLN A 63 -16.56 -2.21 9.27
N VAL A 64 -16.14 -2.18 10.54
CA VAL A 64 -16.60 -3.07 11.64
C VAL A 64 -17.64 -2.35 12.49
#